data_AF-A0A1Q4ZKZ8-F1
#
_entry.id   AF-A0A1Q4ZKZ8-F1
#
_cell.length_a   1.000
_cell.length_b   1.000
_cell.length_c   1.000
_cell.angle_alpha   90.00
_cell.angle_beta   90.00
_cell.angle_gamma   90.00
#
_symmetry.space_group_name_H-M   'P 1'
#
loop_
_entity.id
_entity.type
_entity.pdbx_description
1 polymer ?
#
loop_
_entity_poly.entity_id
_entity_poly.type
_entity_poly.pdbx_seq_one_letter_code
_entity_poly.pdbx_strand_id
1 'polypeptide(L)'
;MEIAVIWVPADIEPLEPALSACLYHTCRRGYRLAGIVRGPWETLEQMMIDGEVDVVVIADRAHLPADRSPRVEVAAGLPAHPLPDVGEARQMARRRCRPRVR
;
A
#
# COMPACT_ATOMS: atom_id res chain seq x y z
N MET A 1 -2.74 1.51 11.86
CA MET A 1 -2.06 0.49 11.03
C MET A 1 -2.88 0.40 9.77
N GLU A 2 -2.32 0.81 8.63
CA GLU A 2 -3.04 0.93 7.37
C GLU A 2 -3.35 -0.46 6.79
N ILE A 3 -4.59 -0.63 6.32
CA ILE A 3 -5.07 -1.80 5.60
C ILE A 3 -4.73 -1.63 4.12
N ALA A 4 -3.94 -2.56 3.58
CA ALA A 4 -3.52 -2.53 2.20
C ALA A 4 -4.13 -3.67 1.39
N VAL A 5 -4.41 -3.39 0.12
CA VAL A 5 -4.76 -4.40 -0.89
C VAL A 5 -3.74 -4.34 -2.02
N ILE A 6 -3.34 -5.51 -2.50
CA ILE A 6 -2.56 -5.62 -3.74
C ILE A 6 -3.55 -5.71 -4.89
N TRP A 7 -3.42 -4.81 -5.85
CA TRP A 7 -4.21 -4.89 -7.08
C TRP A 7 -3.33 -5.31 -8.24
N VAL A 8 -3.84 -6.27 -9.02
CA VAL A 8 -3.24 -6.65 -10.28
C VAL A 8 -4.32 -6.71 -11.36
N PRO A 9 -4.16 -5.96 -12.46
CA PRO A 9 -5.01 -6.10 -13.64
C PRO A 9 -5.15 -7.56 -14.09
N ALA A 10 -6.34 -7.89 -14.60
CA ALA A 10 -6.68 -9.26 -14.99
C ALA A 10 -5.91 -9.75 -16.23
N ASP A 11 -5.45 -8.81 -17.06
CA ASP A 11 -4.78 -9.00 -18.34
C ASP A 11 -3.25 -9.10 -18.25
N ILE A 12 -2.69 -8.91 -17.05
CA ILE A 12 -1.24 -8.98 -16.85
C ILE A 12 -0.78 -10.41 -16.63
N GLU A 13 0.14 -10.83 -17.50
CA GLU A 13 0.95 -12.03 -17.38
C GLU A 13 2.40 -11.69 -17.72
N PRO A 14 3.40 -12.16 -16.94
CA PRO A 14 3.27 -13.07 -15.80
C PRO A 14 2.89 -12.35 -14.49
N LEU A 15 2.01 -12.99 -13.71
CA LEU A 15 1.52 -12.48 -12.42
C LEU A 15 2.57 -12.50 -11.29
N GLU A 16 3.39 -13.55 -11.22
CA GLU A 16 4.30 -13.84 -10.10
C GLU A 16 5.32 -12.73 -9.77
N PRO A 17 6.00 -12.09 -10.75
CA PRO A 17 6.94 -11.01 -10.47
C PRO A 17 6.25 -9.78 -9.88
N ALA A 18 5.07 -9.43 -10.40
CA ALA A 18 4.28 -8.30 -9.92
C ALA A 18 3.81 -8.52 -8.47
N LEU A 19 3.29 -9.71 -8.16
CA LEU A 19 2.88 -10.06 -6.80
C LEU A 19 4.07 -10.05 -5.82
N SER A 20 5.21 -10.60 -6.23
CA SER A 20 6.42 -10.63 -5.40
C SER A 20 6.89 -9.22 -5.02
N ALA A 21 6.90 -8.29 -5.97
CA ALA A 21 7.25 -6.89 -5.73
C ALA A 21 6.28 -6.21 -4.76
N CYS A 22 4.97 -6.39 -4.97
CA CYS A 22 3.93 -5.84 -4.10
C CYS A 22 4.01 -6.40 -2.67
N LEU A 23 4.15 -7.72 -2.52
CA LEU A 23 4.29 -8.37 -1.21
C LEU A 23 5.51 -7.87 -0.46
N TYR A 24 6.66 -7.77 -1.14
CA TYR A 24 7.88 -7.21 -0.56
C TYR A 24 7.66 -5.76 -0.08
N HIS A 25 6.95 -4.95 -0.86
CA HIS A 25 6.65 -3.57 -0.51
C HIS A 25 5.76 -3.48 0.75
N THR A 26 4.65 -4.21 0.78
CA THR A 26 3.72 -4.28 1.91
C THR A 26 4.44 -4.70 3.19
N CYS A 27 5.29 -5.73 3.11
CA CYS A 27 6.11 -6.17 4.24
C CYS A 27 7.10 -5.10 4.73
N ARG A 28 7.78 -4.41 3.82
CA ARG A 28 8.73 -3.33 4.20
C ARG A 28 8.05 -2.14 4.85
N ARG A 29 6.82 -1.80 4.43
CA ARG A 29 6.04 -0.68 5.00
C ARG A 29 5.28 -1.05 6.27
N GLY A 30 5.10 -2.35 6.54
CA GLY A 30 4.35 -2.80 7.71
C GLY A 30 2.84 -2.65 7.57
N TYR A 31 2.34 -2.61 6.33
CA TYR A 31 0.90 -2.58 6.06
C TYR A 31 0.26 -3.91 6.42
N ARG A 32 -1.01 -3.86 6.85
CA ARG A 32 -1.83 -5.07 7.03
C ARG A 32 -2.46 -5.45 5.70
N LEU A 33 -1.97 -6.52 5.08
CA LEU A 33 -2.53 -7.02 3.83
C LEU A 33 -3.93 -7.61 4.05
N ALA A 34 -4.96 -7.03 3.44
CA ALA A 34 -6.32 -7.58 3.42
C ALA A 34 -6.48 -8.67 2.35
N GLY A 35 -5.79 -8.54 1.21
CA GLY A 35 -5.85 -9.54 0.15
C GLY A 35 -5.23 -9.07 -1.17
N ILE A 36 -5.41 -9.90 -2.19
CA ILE A 36 -5.05 -9.63 -3.58
C ILE A 36 -6.36 -9.54 -4.36
N VAL A 37 -6.56 -8.44 -5.09
CA VAL A 37 -7.74 -8.23 -5.93
C VAL A 37 -7.32 -8.24 -7.40
N ARG A 38 -7.96 -9.13 -8.16
CA ARG A 38 -7.89 -9.17 -9.62
C ARG A 38 -9.28 -8.88 -10.16
N GLY A 39 -9.50 -7.65 -10.59
CA GLY A 39 -10.83 -7.18 -10.96
C GLY A 39 -10.84 -5.71 -11.36
N PRO A 40 -12.02 -5.19 -11.71
CA PRO A 40 -12.20 -3.80 -12.09
C PRO A 40 -11.72 -2.85 -10.99
N TRP A 41 -11.14 -1.72 -11.37
CA TRP A 41 -10.64 -0.71 -10.44
C TRP A 41 -11.76 -0.16 -9.56
N GLU A 42 -12.98 -0.09 -10.08
CA GLU A 42 -14.19 0.39 -9.44
C GLU A 42 -14.48 -0.35 -8.13
N THR A 43 -14.16 -1.65 -8.06
CA THR A 43 -14.30 -2.42 -6.82
C THR A 43 -13.36 -1.91 -5.73
N LEU A 44 -12.12 -1.58 -6.07
CA LEU A 44 -11.16 -1.02 -5.11
C LEU A 44 -11.51 0.41 -4.73
N GLU A 45 -11.95 1.20 -5.70
CA GLU A 45 -12.41 2.57 -5.45
C GLU A 45 -13.53 2.57 -4.40
N GLN A 46 -14.51 1.67 -4.54
CA GLN A 46 -15.59 1.54 -3.56
C GLN A 46 -15.05 1.12 -2.18
N MET A 47 -14.16 0.13 -2.10
CA MET A 47 -13.53 -0.28 -0.84
C MET A 47 -12.72 0.85 -0.15
N MET A 48 -12.10 1.73 -0.95
CA MET A 48 -11.41 2.91 -0.43
C MET A 48 -12.39 3.97 0.09
N ILE A 49 -13.50 4.19 -0.61
CA ILE A 49 -14.57 5.11 -0.19
C ILE A 49 -15.22 4.63 1.11
N ASP A 50 -15.47 3.33 1.23
CA ASP A 50 -16.08 2.72 2.41
C ASP A 50 -15.11 2.63 3.61
N GLY A 51 -13.83 2.98 3.41
CA GLY A 51 -12.79 2.94 4.44
C GLY A 51 -12.33 1.54 4.81
N GLU A 52 -12.63 0.55 3.97
CA GLU A 52 -12.17 -0.83 4.15
C GLU A 52 -10.70 -0.99 3.75
N VAL A 53 -10.22 -0.15 2.83
CA VAL A 53 -8.86 -0.14 2.31
C VAL A 53 -8.28 1.26 2.42
N ASP A 54 -7.16 1.37 3.13
CA ASP A 54 -6.42 2.63 3.26
C ASP A 54 -5.44 2.83 2.10
N VAL A 55 -4.83 1.74 1.61
CA VAL A 55 -3.74 1.78 0.64
C VAL A 55 -3.91 0.72 -0.46
N VAL A 56 -3.77 1.12 -1.72
CA VAL A 56 -3.66 0.21 -2.86
C VAL A 56 -2.21 0.10 -3.31
N VAL A 57 -1.67 -1.12 -3.35
CA VAL A 57 -0.32 -1.41 -3.81
C VAL A 57 -0.38 -2.00 -5.21
N ILE A 58 0.28 -1.33 -6.15
CA ILE A 58 0.41 -1.75 -7.55
C ILE A 58 1.88 -1.98 -7.88
N ALA A 59 2.16 -2.94 -8.77
CA ALA A 59 3.53 -3.28 -9.14
C ALA A 59 4.18 -2.25 -10.08
N ASP A 60 3.38 -1.68 -10.99
CA ASP A 60 3.80 -0.66 -11.94
C ASP A 60 2.72 0.42 -12.04
N ARG A 61 3.14 1.67 -12.26
CA ARG A 61 2.23 2.79 -12.49
C ARG A 61 1.44 2.63 -13.78
N ALA A 62 1.99 1.93 -14.79
CA ALA A 62 1.31 1.60 -16.04
C ALA A 62 0.07 0.71 -15.83
N HIS A 63 -0.05 0.06 -14.67
CA HIS A 63 -1.24 -0.73 -14.34
C HIS A 63 -2.42 0.17 -13.96
N LEU A 64 -2.15 1.38 -13.45
CA LEU A 64 -3.19 2.30 -13.04
C LEU A 64 -3.98 2.79 -14.27
N PRO A 65 -5.32 2.80 -14.23
CA PRO A 65 -6.12 3.38 -15.31
C PRO A 65 -5.72 4.84 -15.56
N ALA A 66 -5.65 5.25 -16.82
CA ALA A 66 -5.08 6.55 -17.24
C ALA A 66 -5.88 7.77 -16.73
N ASP A 67 -7.18 7.59 -16.50
CA ASP A 67 -8.09 8.58 -15.92
C ASP A 67 -7.90 8.74 -14.40
N ARG A 68 -7.11 7.87 -13.77
CA ARG A 68 -6.91 7.85 -12.33
C ARG A 68 -5.54 8.39 -11.97
N SER A 69 -5.54 9.36 -11.06
CA SER A 69 -4.32 9.95 -10.52
C SER A 69 -4.27 9.66 -9.01
N PRO A 70 -3.18 9.08 -8.49
CA PRO A 70 -3.05 8.88 -7.05
C PRO A 70 -3.06 10.23 -6.33
N ARG A 71 -3.61 10.26 -5.10
CA ARG A 71 -3.62 11.44 -4.24
C ARG A 71 -2.19 11.78 -3.83
N VAL A 72 -1.66 12.90 -4.33
CA VAL A 72 -0.32 13.41 -4.00
C VAL A 72 -0.47 14.65 -3.14
N GLU A 73 0.13 14.65 -1.95
CA GLU A 73 0.12 15.78 -1.02
C GLU A 73 1.54 16.35 -0.84
N VAL A 74 1.67 17.67 -0.88
CA VAL A 74 2.94 18.38 -0.65
C VAL A 74 2.83 19.16 0.66
N ALA A 75 3.50 18.67 1.71
CA ALA A 75 3.43 19.25 3.05
C ALA A 75 4.19 20.58 3.21
N ALA A 76 5.07 20.93 2.26
CA ALA A 76 6.00 22.07 2.38
C ALA A 76 5.34 23.46 2.38
N GLY A 77 4.01 23.55 2.25
CA GLY A 77 3.26 24.82 2.27
C GLY A 77 2.33 25.01 3.47
N LEU A 78 2.22 24.03 4.38
CA LEU A 78 1.44 24.21 5.60
C LEU A 78 2.30 24.92 6.65
N PRO A 79 1.84 26.04 7.25
CA PRO A 79 2.54 26.60 8.40
C PRO A 79 2.64 25.52 9.46
N ALA A 80 3.85 25.32 9.98
CA ALA A 80 4.10 24.33 11.03
C ALA A 80 3.17 24.63 12.21
N HIS A 81 2.15 23.80 12.41
CA HIS A 81 1.47 23.76 13.69
C HIS A 81 2.50 23.27 14.71
N PRO A 82 2.79 24.02 15.78
CA PRO A 82 3.72 23.57 16.81
C PRO A 82 3.15 22.31 17.46
N LEU A 83 3.82 21.17 17.29
CA LEU A 83 3.53 19.95 18.05
C LEU A 83 4.10 20.12 19.47
N PRO A 84 3.36 19.74 20.53
CA PRO A 84 3.92 19.69 21.87
C PRO A 84 4.96 18.57 21.97
N ASP A 85 6.09 18.91 22.59
CA ASP A 85 7.23 18.04 22.86
C ASP A 85 6.87 16.99 23.92
N VAL A 86 6.80 15.70 23.56
CA VAL A 86 6.90 14.61 24.53
C VAL A 86 7.62 13.44 23.86
N GLY A 87 8.90 13.30 24.20
CA GLY A 87 9.72 12.16 23.80
C GLY A 87 9.20 10.83 24.35
N GLU A 88 9.25 9.79 23.51
CA GLU A 88 9.72 8.48 23.93
C GLU A 88 10.12 7.66 22.70
N ALA A 89 11.43 7.53 22.52
CA ALA A 89 12.01 6.58 21.60
C ALA A 89 11.64 5.16 22.06
N ARG A 90 10.81 4.44 21.28
CA ARG A 90 10.74 2.98 21.36
C ARG A 90 11.10 2.37 20.02
N GLN A 91 12.41 2.18 19.91
CA GLN A 91 13.13 1.31 19.00
C GLN A 91 12.43 -0.06 18.89
N MET A 92 11.53 -0.24 17.92
CA MET A 92 10.95 -1.56 17.64
C MET A 92 11.87 -2.33 16.69
N ALA A 93 12.47 -3.35 17.30
CA ALA A 93 13.29 -4.39 16.69
C ALA A 93 12.87 -4.75 15.25
N ARG A 94 13.86 -4.71 14.35
CA ARG A 94 13.79 -5.24 12.98
C ARG A 94 13.47 -6.74 13.03
N ARG A 95 12.18 -7.09 12.98
CA ARG A 95 11.72 -8.47 12.83
C ARG A 95 12.09 -8.93 11.42
N ARG A 96 13.12 -9.78 11.32
CA ARG A 96 13.49 -10.47 10.08
C ARG A 96 12.33 -11.38 9.67
N CYS A 97 11.61 -11.01 8.62
CA CYS A 97 10.72 -11.93 7.91
C CYS A 97 11.59 -13.02 7.28
N ARG A 98 11.68 -14.18 7.94
CA ARG A 98 12.30 -15.39 7.39
C ARG A 98 11.19 -16.17 6.67
N PRO A 99 11.31 -16.44 5.36
CA PRO A 99 10.33 -17.26 4.66
C PRO A 99 10.38 -18.68 5.23
N ARG A 100 9.22 -19.22 5.62
CA ARG A 100 9.06 -20.63 5.94
C ARG A 100 8.68 -21.37 4.66
N VAL A 101 9.65 -22.05 4.06
CA VAL A 101 9.41 -23.07 3.04
C VAL A 101 9.02 -24.35 3.78
N ARG A 102 7.92 -24.97 3.39
CA ARG A 102 7.51 -26.30 3.83
C ARG A 102 7.62 -27.26 2.66
#